data_AF-A0A1R3IDT9-F1
#
_entry.id   AF-A0A1R3IDT9-F1
#
_cell.length_a   1.000
_cell.length_b   1.000
_cell.length_c   1.000
_cell.angle_alpha   90.00
_cell.angle_beta   90.00
_cell.angle_gamma   90.00
#
_symmetry.space_group_name_H-M   'P 1'
#
loop_
_entity.id
_entity.type
_entity.pdbx_description
1 polymer ?
#
loop_
_entity_poly.entity_id
_entity_poly.type
_entity_poly.pdbx_seq_one_letter_code
_entity_poly.pdbx_strand_id
1 'polypeptide(L)'
;MATISYHEQQCTKLRHPIAAASTNMVTAIRWEPPLSPMVKINVDASFDLHRGQAGLGEVIRDYNGVVLSCATKQCDFIQDSLFAEVYSIRLGLQLARDEGFRRVFWRVIA
;
A
#
# COMPACT_ATOMS: atom_id res chain seq x y z
N MET A 1 -19.82 -8.77 2.66
CA MET A 1 -20.11 -7.49 3.35
C MET A 1 -19.24 -7.32 4.60
N ALA A 2 -17.91 -7.56 4.52
CA ALA A 2 -17.03 -7.49 5.71
C ALA A 2 -15.70 -6.73 5.46
N THR A 3 -15.31 -6.49 4.21
CA THR A 3 -14.01 -5.88 3.87
C THR A 3 -14.04 -4.35 3.91
N ILE A 4 -15.12 -3.72 3.42
CA ILE A 4 -15.31 -2.26 3.53
C ILE A 4 -15.46 -1.85 5.00
N SER A 5 -16.24 -2.61 5.79
CA SER A 5 -16.32 -2.38 7.22
C SER A 5 -14.97 -2.55 7.91
N TYR A 6 -14.09 -3.45 7.44
CA TYR A 6 -12.77 -3.66 8.05
C TYR A 6 -11.83 -2.48 7.78
N HIS A 7 -11.76 -1.97 6.54
CA HIS A 7 -10.97 -0.77 6.22
C HIS A 7 -11.56 0.51 6.83
N GLU A 8 -12.89 0.70 6.80
CA GLU A 8 -13.55 1.83 7.47
C GLU A 8 -13.35 1.77 9.01
N GLN A 9 -13.36 0.58 9.61
CA GLN A 9 -13.02 0.40 11.03
C GLN A 9 -11.56 0.75 11.33
N GLN A 10 -10.62 0.51 10.40
CA GLN A 10 -9.22 0.92 10.56
C GLN A 10 -9.08 2.46 10.53
N CYS A 11 -9.76 3.15 9.61
CA CYS A 11 -9.78 4.62 9.56
C CYS A 11 -10.50 5.25 10.78
N THR A 12 -11.55 4.60 11.29
CA THR A 12 -12.33 5.11 12.43
C THR A 12 -11.58 4.91 13.76
N LYS A 13 -10.79 3.85 13.91
CA LYS A 13 -9.90 3.63 15.06
C LYS A 13 -8.80 4.68 15.20
N LEU A 14 -8.50 5.46 14.16
CA LEU A 14 -7.57 6.59 14.24
C LEU A 14 -8.22 7.89 14.77
N ARG A 15 -9.55 7.93 14.93
CA ARG A 15 -10.29 9.05 15.54
C ARG A 15 -10.54 8.79 17.02
N HIS A 16 -9.51 8.87 17.84
CA HIS A 16 -9.70 8.94 19.29
C HIS A 16 -10.15 10.37 19.67
N PRO A 17 -11.14 10.53 20.57
CA PRO A 17 -11.32 11.79 21.28
C PRO A 17 -10.02 12.10 22.02
N ILE A 18 -9.60 13.36 22.05
CA ILE A 18 -8.49 13.82 22.90
C ILE A 18 -8.94 13.63 24.35
N ALA A 19 -8.72 12.43 24.90
CA ALA A 19 -8.92 12.09 26.29
C ALA A 19 -7.54 11.79 26.89
N ALA A 20 -7.35 12.28 28.12
CA ALA A 20 -6.08 12.47 28.82
C ALA A 20 -5.03 11.36 28.59
N ALA A 21 -3.81 11.81 28.29
CA ALA A 21 -2.66 11.00 27.94
C ALA A 21 -2.36 9.90 28.97
N SER A 22 -2.66 8.66 28.61
CA SER A 22 -1.81 7.54 29.01
C SER A 22 -0.59 7.58 28.10
N THR A 23 0.62 7.61 28.68
CA THR A 23 1.88 7.53 27.94
C THR A 23 2.08 6.09 27.44
N ASN A 24 1.15 5.59 26.62
CA ASN A 24 1.42 4.47 25.76
C ASN A 24 2.46 4.97 24.76
N MET A 25 3.70 4.50 24.93
CA MET A 25 4.75 4.70 23.94
C MET A 25 4.23 4.17 22.60
N VAL A 26 3.74 5.07 21.76
CA VAL A 26 3.37 4.75 20.39
C VAL A 26 4.68 4.40 19.70
N THR A 27 4.96 3.10 19.58
CA THR A 27 6.08 2.63 18.78
C THR A 27 5.79 3.06 17.34
N ALA A 28 6.43 4.16 16.91
CA ALA A 28 6.26 4.64 15.55
C ALA A 28 6.64 3.50 14.60
N ILE A 29 5.70 3.06 13.76
CA ILE A 29 5.97 2.09 12.70
C ILE A 29 6.86 2.82 11.69
N ARG A 30 8.16 2.59 11.79
CA ARG A 30 9.13 3.16 10.87
C ARG A 30 9.20 2.26 9.64
N TRP A 31 9.23 2.88 8.46
CA TRP A 31 9.57 2.15 7.25
C TRP A 31 10.98 1.56 7.39
N GLU A 32 11.11 0.26 7.14
CA GLU A 32 12.39 -0.44 7.13
C GLU A 32 12.86 -0.59 5.67
N PRO A 33 14.14 -0.35 5.36
CA PRO A 33 14.66 -0.62 4.02
C PRO A 33 14.74 -2.12 3.70
N PRO A 34 14.74 -2.52 2.42
CA PRO A 34 15.09 -3.87 2.03
C PRO A 34 16.59 -4.15 2.28
N LEU A 35 16.97 -5.43 2.35
CA LEU A 35 18.38 -5.81 2.34
C LEU A 35 19.01 -5.47 0.99
N SER A 36 20.23 -4.93 1.00
CA SER A 36 20.99 -4.80 -0.24
C SER A 36 21.31 -6.19 -0.81
N PRO A 37 21.23 -6.41 -2.13
CA PRO A 37 20.95 -5.46 -3.20
C PRO A 37 19.54 -5.67 -3.78
N MET A 38 18.53 -5.71 -2.92
CA MET A 38 17.11 -5.80 -3.28
C MET A 38 16.47 -4.40 -3.35
N VAL A 39 15.34 -4.32 -4.03
CA VAL A 39 14.44 -3.16 -4.00
C VAL A 39 13.15 -3.50 -3.26
N LYS A 40 12.51 -2.49 -2.67
CA LYS A 40 11.22 -2.61 -1.98
C LYS A 40 10.13 -1.97 -2.82
N ILE A 41 9.10 -2.75 -3.14
CA ILE A 41 7.89 -2.29 -3.82
C ILE A 41 6.83 -2.06 -2.75
N ASN A 42 6.49 -0.80 -2.52
CA ASN A 42 5.38 -0.40 -1.65
C ASN A 42 4.16 -0.17 -2.52
N VAL A 43 3.06 -0.89 -2.26
CA VAL A 43 1.82 -0.77 -3.04
C VAL A 43 0.66 -0.41 -2.13
N ASP A 44 -0.33 0.26 -2.69
CA ASP A 44 -1.60 0.61 -2.04
C ASP A 44 -2.69 0.74 -3.12
N ALA A 45 -3.95 0.58 -2.73
CA ALA A 45 -5.08 0.76 -3.61
C ALA A 45 -6.27 1.43 -2.92
N SER A 46 -6.90 2.38 -3.63
CA SER A 46 -8.22 2.91 -3.27
C SER A 46 -9.31 2.18 -4.06
N PHE A 47 -10.48 2.01 -3.47
CA PHE A 47 -11.63 1.38 -4.13
C PHE A 47 -12.93 2.16 -3.85
N ASP A 48 -13.67 2.48 -4.90
CA ASP A 48 -15.01 3.06 -4.85
C ASP A 48 -16.05 1.99 -5.17
N LEU A 49 -16.80 1.58 -4.15
CA LEU A 49 -17.87 0.57 -4.28
C LEU A 49 -18.99 1.00 -5.23
N HIS A 50 -19.36 2.28 -5.23
CA HIS A 50 -20.49 2.77 -6.01
C HIS A 50 -20.18 2.81 -7.50
N ARG A 51 -18.91 3.07 -7.84
CA ARG A 51 -18.43 3.12 -9.22
C ARG A 51 -17.83 1.81 -9.70
N GLY A 52 -17.46 0.90 -8.80
CA GLY A 52 -16.68 -0.29 -9.12
C GLY A 52 -15.31 0.08 -9.69
N GLN A 53 -14.72 1.18 -9.20
CA GLN A 53 -13.46 1.74 -9.69
C GLN A 53 -12.38 1.63 -8.62
N ALA A 54 -11.13 1.49 -9.03
CA ALA A 54 -9.99 1.52 -8.13
C ALA A 54 -8.87 2.43 -8.64
N GLY A 55 -8.22 3.13 -7.72
CA GLY A 55 -6.92 3.75 -7.95
C GLY A 55 -5.83 2.84 -7.40
N LEU A 56 -4.82 2.56 -8.22
CA LEU A 56 -3.66 1.74 -7.86
C LEU A 56 -2.45 2.66 -7.73
N GLY A 57 -1.64 2.46 -6.69
CA GLY A 57 -0.40 3.20 -6.49
C GLY A 57 0.73 2.28 -6.08
N GLU A 58 1.92 2.54 -6.60
CA GLU A 58 3.12 1.81 -6.19
C GLU A 58 4.39 2.66 -6.29
N VAL A 59 5.35 2.36 -5.41
CA VAL A 59 6.65 3.02 -5.33
C VAL A 59 7.74 1.97 -5.10
N ILE A 60 8.75 1.97 -5.96
CA ILE A 60 9.96 1.14 -5.83
C ILE A 60 11.07 1.97 -5.17
N ARG A 61 11.65 1.46 -4.09
CA ARG A 61 12.76 2.08 -3.35
C ARG A 61 13.97 1.15 -3.24
N ASP A 62 15.17 1.73 -3.23
CA ASP A 62 16.40 1.00 -2.92
C ASP A 62 16.59 0.79 -1.41
N TYR A 63 17.71 0.17 -1.03
CA TYR A 63 18.09 -0.07 0.37
C TYR A 63 18.48 1.20 1.14
N ASN A 64 18.72 2.33 0.45
CA ASN A 64 18.94 3.64 1.06
C ASN A 64 17.62 4.43 1.21
N GLY A 65 16.49 3.88 0.76
CA GLY A 65 15.18 4.55 0.76
C GLY A 65 14.95 5.50 -0.41
N VAL A 66 15.88 5.55 -1.38
CA VAL A 66 15.76 6.36 -2.59
C VAL A 66 14.68 5.75 -3.48
N VAL A 67 13.75 6.59 -3.94
CA VAL A 67 12.74 6.19 -4.93
C VAL A 67 13.41 6.02 -6.28
N LEU A 68 13.29 4.82 -6.85
CA LEU A 68 13.86 4.49 -8.15
C LEU A 68 12.83 4.61 -9.27
N SER A 69 11.59 4.19 -9.01
CA SER A 69 10.48 4.27 -9.96
C SER A 69 9.14 4.24 -9.21
N CYS A 70 8.07 4.67 -9.88
CA CYS A 70 6.71 4.63 -9.33
C CYS A 70 5.68 4.56 -10.47
N ALA A 71 4.50 4.03 -10.16
CA ALA A 71 3.39 4.01 -11.10
C ALA A 71 2.06 4.25 -10.40
N THR A 72 1.10 4.75 -11.17
CA THR A 72 -0.30 4.82 -10.77
C THR A 72 -1.18 4.38 -11.91
N LYS A 73 -2.36 3.83 -11.60
CA LYS A 73 -3.33 3.41 -12.61
C LYS A 73 -4.74 3.46 -12.05
N GLN A 74 -5.69 3.95 -12.83
CA GLN A 74 -7.12 3.75 -12.55
C GLN A 74 -7.61 2.49 -13.26
N CYS A 75 -8.40 1.68 -12.57
CA CYS A 75 -9.05 0.49 -13.11
C CYS A 75 -10.57 0.56 -12.89
N ASP A 76 -11.32 0.17 -13.92
CA ASP A 76 -12.76 0.00 -13.85
C ASP A 76 -13.13 -1.47 -13.62
N PHE A 77 -14.39 -1.74 -13.27
CA PHE A 77 -14.95 -3.07 -13.08
C PHE A 77 -14.23 -3.91 -12.00
N ILE A 78 -13.80 -3.25 -10.93
CA ILE A 78 -13.16 -3.91 -9.79
C ILE A 78 -14.23 -4.45 -8.85
N GLN A 79 -14.07 -5.72 -8.46
CA GLN A 79 -15.06 -6.45 -7.67
C GLN A 79 -15.15 -5.94 -6.22
N ASP A 80 -14.00 -5.71 -5.58
CA ASP A 80 -13.91 -5.22 -4.21
C ASP A 80 -12.51 -4.64 -3.92
N SER A 81 -12.31 -4.14 -2.70
CA SER A 81 -11.03 -3.56 -2.26
C SER A 81 -9.89 -4.58 -2.24
N LEU A 82 -10.17 -5.87 -2.00
CA LEU A 82 -9.13 -6.89 -2.02
C LEU A 82 -8.60 -7.10 -3.45
N PHE A 83 -9.50 -7.11 -4.45
CA PHE A 83 -9.09 -7.13 -5.85
C PHE A 83 -8.27 -5.89 -6.22
N ALA A 84 -8.64 -4.70 -5.71
CA ALA A 84 -7.88 -3.48 -5.92
C ALA A 84 -6.41 -3.64 -5.44
N GLU A 85 -6.20 -4.16 -4.23
CA GLU A 85 -4.86 -4.43 -3.69
C GLU A 85 -4.08 -5.47 -4.48
N VAL A 86 -4.73 -6.54 -4.94
CA VAL A 86 -4.07 -7.54 -5.81
C VAL A 86 -3.63 -6.89 -7.13
N TYR A 87 -4.44 -5.99 -7.68
CA TYR A 87 -4.07 -5.27 -8.90
C TYR A 87 -2.95 -4.26 -8.69
N SER A 88 -2.85 -3.61 -7.51
CA SER A 88 -1.72 -2.72 -7.18
C SER A 88 -0.41 -3.52 -7.05
N ILE A 89 -0.44 -4.70 -6.41
CA ILE A 89 0.69 -5.64 -6.38
C ILE A 89 1.12 -6.01 -7.80
N ARG A 90 0.15 -6.38 -8.65
CA ARG A 90 0.45 -6.75 -10.05
C ARG A 90 1.11 -5.60 -10.80
N LEU A 91 0.61 -4.37 -10.66
CA LEU A 91 1.18 -3.18 -11.27
C LEU A 91 2.64 -2.99 -10.85
N GLY A 92 2.93 -3.04 -9.55
CA GLY A 92 4.30 -2.86 -9.05
C GLY A 92 5.26 -3.97 -9.47
N LEU A 93 4.81 -5.22 -9.53
CA LEU A 93 5.62 -6.33 -10.05
C LEU A 93 5.88 -6.22 -11.56
N GLN A 94 4.92 -5.67 -12.32
CA GLN A 94 5.10 -5.39 -13.74
C GLN A 94 6.13 -4.27 -13.94
N LEU A 95 6.00 -3.14 -13.24
CA LEU A 95 7.00 -2.07 -13.30
C LEU A 95 8.39 -2.59 -12.92
N ALA A 96 8.49 -3.36 -11.84
CA ALA A 96 9.79 -3.87 -11.40
C ALA A 96 10.45 -4.78 -12.44
N ARG A 97 9.66 -5.59 -13.15
CA ARG A 97 10.13 -6.41 -14.27
C ARG A 97 10.62 -5.53 -15.43
N ASP A 98 9.83 -4.53 -15.80
CA ASP A 98 10.10 -3.66 -16.96
C ASP A 98 11.36 -2.81 -16.72
N GLU A 99 11.62 -2.40 -15.48
CA GLU A 99 12.83 -1.69 -15.03
C GLU A 99 14.04 -2.64 -14.80
N GLY A 100 13.85 -3.95 -14.95
CA GLY A 100 14.93 -4.94 -14.82
C GLY A 100 15.31 -5.33 -13.38
N PHE A 101 14.49 -5.00 -12.38
CA PHE A 101 14.74 -5.42 -10.99
C PHE A 101 14.42 -6.90 -10.78
N ARG A 102 15.44 -7.69 -10.42
CA ARG A 102 15.32 -9.16 -10.28
C ARG A 102 15.07 -9.65 -8.86
N ARG A 103 15.36 -8.82 -7.85
CA ARG A 103 15.17 -9.16 -6.44
C ARG A 103 14.34 -8.08 -5.77
N VAL A 104 13.08 -8.42 -5.56
CA VAL A 104 12.07 -7.51 -5.05
C VAL A 104 11.52 -8.05 -3.74
N PHE A 105 11.28 -7.16 -2.79
CA PHE A 105 10.42 -7.40 -1.65
C PHE A 105 9.23 -6.48 -1.79
N TRP A 106 8.00 -6.98 -1.67
CA TRP A 106 6.81 -6.15 -1.80
C TRP A 106 6.02 -6.09 -0.49
N ARG A 107 5.29 -4.99 -0.29
CA ARG A 107 4.40 -4.80 0.86
C ARG A 107 3.22 -3.92 0.49
N VAL A 108 2.02 -4.38 0.85
CA VAL A 108 0.80 -3.56 0.86
C VAL A 108 0.85 -2.63 2.07
N ILE A 109 0.60 -1.33 1.85
CA ILE A 109 0.47 -0.34 2.92
C ILE A 109 -1.03 -0.04 3.08
N ALA A 110 -1.67 -0.71 4.04
CA ALA A 110 -3.05 -0.46 4.45
C ALA A 110 -3.10 0.32 5.76
#